data_AF-A0AA36PKS0-F1
#
_entry.id   AF-A0AA36PKS0-F1
#
_cell.length_a   1.000
_cell.length_b   1.000
_cell.length_c   1.000
_cell.angle_alpha   90.00
_cell.angle_beta   90.00
_cell.angle_gamma   90.00
#
_symmetry.space_group_name_H-M   'P 1'
#
loop_
_entity.id
_entity.type
_entity.pdbx_description
1 polymer ?
#
loop_
_entity_poly.entity_id
_entity_poly.type
_entity_poly.pdbx_seq_one_letter_code
_entity_poly.pdbx_strand_id
1 'polypeptide(L)'
;MKMENLRSILLKLEGSLEEFEAILIEEINQLRRTQINPVSLQIVSDSKSQLLSTISHYDELRKQQEITLQQTAPYPENTRFASYWSNIIQKVKVANELNEKIHLLLDMHIQKSANLKNAVDKVGSNASMYSQEGQANLPSSGKVYNISV
;
A
#
# COMPACT_ATOMS: atom_id res chain seq x y z
N MET A 1 6.78 -32.90 -21.29
CA MET A 1 5.94 -31.68 -21.31
C MET A 1 5.46 -31.19 -19.94
N LYS A 2 5.25 -32.02 -18.90
CA LYS A 2 4.74 -31.54 -17.61
C LYS A 2 5.72 -30.64 -16.81
N MET A 3 7.02 -30.94 -16.84
CA MET A 3 8.05 -30.11 -16.17
C MET A 3 8.25 -28.72 -16.79
N GLU A 4 8.07 -28.58 -18.10
CA GLU A 4 8.10 -27.27 -18.78
C GLU A 4 6.91 -26.38 -18.36
N ASN A 5 5.79 -27.01 -17.99
CA ASN A 5 4.61 -26.30 -17.51
C ASN A 5 4.85 -25.71 -16.10
N LEU A 6 5.48 -26.47 -15.20
CA LEU A 6 5.83 -25.99 -13.86
C LEU A 6 6.84 -24.84 -13.94
N ARG A 7 7.84 -24.96 -14.82
CA ARG A 7 8.79 -23.89 -15.09
C ARG A 7 8.13 -22.60 -15.57
N SER A 8 7.19 -22.73 -16.51
CA SER A 8 6.43 -21.59 -17.04
C SER A 8 5.57 -20.92 -15.96
N ILE A 9 4.94 -21.70 -15.08
CA ILE A 9 4.16 -21.17 -13.96
C ILE A 9 5.07 -20.45 -12.96
N LEU A 10 6.22 -21.02 -12.60
CA LEU A 10 7.17 -20.37 -11.68
C LEU A 10 7.71 -19.06 -12.25
N LEU A 11 8.05 -19.01 -13.54
CA LEU A 11 8.48 -17.79 -14.21
C LEU A 11 7.38 -16.72 -14.25
N LYS A 12 6.13 -17.12 -14.53
CA LYS A 12 4.98 -16.21 -14.52
C LYS A 12 4.71 -15.67 -13.12
N LEU A 13 4.80 -16.53 -12.10
CA LEU A 13 4.65 -16.13 -10.70
C LEU A 13 5.75 -15.15 -10.28
N GLU A 14 7.01 -15.41 -10.64
CA GLU A 14 8.13 -14.51 -10.38
C GLU A 14 7.95 -13.15 -11.06
N GLY A 15 7.52 -13.13 -12.32
CA GLY A 15 7.21 -11.90 -13.05
C GLY A 15 6.04 -11.10 -12.45
N SER A 16 4.95 -11.78 -12.10
CA SER A 16 3.81 -11.12 -11.43
C SER A 16 4.19 -10.56 -10.05
N LEU A 17 5.11 -11.20 -9.32
CA LEU A 17 5.64 -10.69 -8.06
C LEU A 17 6.55 -9.47 -8.25
N GLU A 18 7.32 -9.41 -9.34
CA GLU A 18 8.12 -8.24 -9.69
C GLU A 18 7.25 -7.04 -10.05
N GLU A 19 6.21 -7.25 -10.85
CA GLU A 19 5.20 -6.23 -11.12
C GLU A 19 4.51 -5.77 -9.82
N PHE A 20 4.19 -6.71 -8.92
CA PHE A 20 3.59 -6.40 -7.64
C PHE A 20 4.49 -5.53 -6.76
N GLU A 21 5.79 -5.83 -6.70
CA GLU A 21 6.77 -5.01 -5.99
C GLU A 21 6.83 -3.58 -6.53
N ALA A 22 6.82 -3.41 -7.85
CA ALA A 22 6.80 -2.09 -8.48
C ALA A 22 5.54 -1.28 -8.11
N ILE A 23 4.37 -1.93 -8.07
CA ILE A 23 3.12 -1.29 -7.64
C ILE A 23 3.17 -0.87 -6.16
N LEU A 24 3.73 -1.70 -5.28
CA LEU A 24 3.89 -1.35 -3.87
C LEU A 24 4.83 -0.15 -3.68
N ILE A 25 5.91 -0.06 -4.45
CA ILE A 25 6.81 1.10 -4.44
C ILE A 25 6.06 2.36 -4.89
N GLU A 26 5.25 2.25 -5.95
CA GLU A 26 4.43 3.37 -6.41
C GLU A 26 3.39 3.79 -5.35
N GLU A 27 2.75 2.82 -4.66
CA GLU A 27 1.83 3.09 -3.55
C GLU A 27 2.52 3.89 -2.43
N ILE A 28 3.72 3.47 -2.02
CA ILE A 28 4.55 4.21 -1.04
C ILE A 28 4.86 5.62 -1.54
N ASN A 29 5.23 5.77 -2.81
CA ASN A 29 5.55 7.08 -3.38
C ASN A 29 4.34 8.01 -3.38
N GLN A 30 3.14 7.50 -3.68
CA GLN A 30 1.90 8.28 -3.59
C GLN A 30 1.57 8.68 -2.15
N LEU A 31 1.75 7.76 -1.18
CA LEU A 31 1.54 8.04 0.24
C LEU A 31 2.58 8.96 0.85
N ARG A 32 3.81 9.03 0.32
CA ARG A 32 4.85 9.97 0.77
C ARG A 32 4.58 11.42 0.35
N ARG A 33 3.71 11.66 -0.62
CA ARG A 33 3.38 13.02 -1.06
C ARG A 33 2.69 13.79 0.06
N THR A 34 2.90 15.10 0.07
CA THR A 34 2.32 16.01 1.07
C THR A 34 0.79 16.04 1.02
N GLN A 35 0.21 15.75 -0.15
CA GLN A 35 -1.22 15.61 -0.38
C GLN A 35 -1.47 14.31 -1.15
N ILE A 36 -2.32 13.44 -0.59
CA ILE A 36 -2.72 12.18 -1.23
C ILE A 36 -3.62 12.50 -2.42
N ASN A 37 -3.32 11.93 -3.58
CA ASN A 37 -4.25 11.88 -4.69
C ASN A 37 -5.13 10.62 -4.55
N PRO A 38 -6.40 10.75 -4.16
CA PRO A 38 -7.27 9.60 -3.91
C PRO A 38 -7.51 8.77 -5.18
N VAL A 39 -7.52 9.39 -6.36
CA VAL A 39 -7.73 8.69 -7.64
C VAL A 39 -6.51 7.84 -7.99
N SER A 40 -5.29 8.40 -7.85
CA SER A 40 -4.07 7.65 -8.08
C SER A 40 -3.90 6.49 -7.10
N LEU A 41 -4.24 6.70 -5.82
CA LEU A 41 -4.19 5.65 -4.81
C LEU A 41 -5.20 4.53 -5.10
N GLN A 42 -6.41 4.89 -5.56
CA GLN A 42 -7.43 3.91 -5.96
C GLN A 42 -6.95 3.04 -7.13
N ILE A 43 -6.40 3.64 -8.19
CA ILE A 43 -5.88 2.90 -9.37
C ILE A 43 -4.78 1.91 -8.95
N VAL A 44 -3.88 2.35 -8.07
CA VAL A 44 -2.81 1.51 -7.53
C VAL A 44 -3.38 0.36 -6.69
N SER A 45 -4.38 0.63 -5.85
CA SER A 45 -5.07 -0.39 -5.05
C SER A 45 -5.85 -1.41 -5.89
N ASP A 46 -6.49 -0.97 -6.97
CA ASP A 46 -7.21 -1.85 -7.90
C ASP A 46 -6.22 -2.77 -8.63
N SER A 47 -5.11 -2.20 -9.11
CA SER A 47 -4.04 -2.95 -9.79
C SER A 47 -3.38 -3.98 -8.85
N LYS A 48 -3.15 -3.60 -7.58
CA LYS A 48 -2.68 -4.50 -6.51
C LYS A 48 -3.62 -5.68 -6.31
N SER A 49 -4.93 -5.43 -6.26
CA SER A 49 -5.96 -6.47 -6.09
C SER A 49 -5.99 -7.45 -7.27
N GLN A 50 -5.87 -6.93 -8.49
CA GLN A 50 -5.80 -7.75 -9.70
C GLN A 50 -4.53 -8.63 -9.74
N LEU A 51 -3.37 -8.07 -9.39
CA LEU A 51 -2.12 -8.82 -9.33
C LEU A 51 -2.13 -9.89 -8.22
N LEU A 52 -2.70 -9.59 -7.04
CA LEU A 52 -2.86 -10.59 -5.98
C LEU A 52 -3.73 -11.77 -6.42
N SER A 53 -4.82 -11.50 -7.13
CA SER A 53 -5.66 -12.56 -7.70
C SER A 53 -4.88 -13.40 -8.71
N THR A 54 -4.06 -12.76 -9.55
CA THR A 54 -3.20 -13.43 -10.52
C THR A 54 -2.13 -14.30 -9.86
N ILE A 55 -1.47 -13.78 -8.82
CA ILE A 55 -0.48 -14.52 -8.01
C ILE A 55 -1.14 -15.72 -7.33
N SER A 56 -2.33 -15.55 -6.75
CA SER A 56 -3.08 -16.64 -6.12
C SER A 56 -3.43 -17.74 -7.12
N HIS A 57 -3.87 -17.35 -8.33
CA HIS A 57 -4.17 -18.30 -9.39
C HIS A 57 -2.93 -19.12 -9.80
N TYR A 58 -1.78 -18.48 -9.97
CA TYR A 58 -0.53 -19.18 -10.29
C TYR A 58 -0.03 -20.07 -9.15
N ASP A 59 -0.22 -19.69 -7.88
CA ASP A 59 0.11 -20.55 -6.74
C ASP A 59 -0.80 -21.79 -6.67
N GLU A 60 -2.09 -21.65 -6.98
CA GLU A 60 -3.00 -22.81 -7.10
C GLU A 60 -2.59 -23.74 -8.24
N LEU A 61 -2.28 -23.19 -9.42
CA LEU A 61 -1.78 -23.99 -10.55
C LEU A 61 -0.47 -24.70 -10.20
N ARG A 62 0.43 -24.04 -9.48
CA ARG A 62 1.67 -24.64 -8.95
C ARG A 62 1.34 -25.84 -8.06
N LYS A 63 0.46 -25.67 -7.05
CA LYS A 63 0.04 -26.76 -6.15
C LYS A 63 -0.58 -27.95 -6.89
N GLN A 64 -1.43 -27.69 -7.89
CA GLN A 64 -2.03 -28.75 -8.70
C GLN A 64 -0.97 -29.54 -9.49
N GLN A 65 0.04 -28.85 -10.02
CA GLN A 65 1.16 -29.50 -10.72
C GLN A 65 2.10 -30.24 -9.79
N GLU A 66 2.35 -29.72 -8.59
CA GLU A 66 3.09 -30.39 -7.53
C GLU A 66 2.46 -31.73 -7.15
N ILE A 67 1.15 -31.76 -6.96
CA ILE A 67 0.39 -32.99 -6.71
C ILE A 67 0.54 -33.97 -7.90
N THR A 68 0.43 -33.46 -9.12
CA THR A 68 0.53 -34.29 -10.34
C THR A 68 1.93 -34.85 -10.56
N LEU A 69 2.96 -34.12 -10.15
CA LEU A 69 4.37 -34.50 -10.29
C LEU A 69 4.92 -35.22 -9.06
N GLN A 70 4.14 -35.31 -7.97
CA GLN A 70 4.58 -35.80 -6.66
C GLN A 70 5.86 -35.10 -6.16
N GLN A 71 5.99 -33.82 -6.50
CA GLN A 71 7.12 -32.97 -6.10
C GLN A 71 6.57 -31.84 -5.24
N THR A 72 7.31 -31.47 -4.20
CA THR A 72 6.92 -30.40 -3.29
C THR A 72 8.06 -29.39 -3.20
N ALA A 73 7.74 -28.10 -3.26
CA ALA A 73 8.68 -27.05 -2.88
C ALA A 73 9.24 -27.36 -1.48
N PRO A 74 10.58 -27.27 -1.26
CA PRO A 74 11.58 -26.48 -1.99
C PRO A 74 12.28 -27.20 -3.18
N TYR A 75 11.71 -28.28 -3.73
CA TYR A 75 12.23 -29.01 -4.90
C TYR A 75 13.69 -29.49 -4.73
N PRO A 76 14.01 -30.29 -3.71
CA PRO A 76 15.39 -30.71 -3.42
C PRO A 76 16.04 -31.47 -4.58
N GLU A 77 15.24 -32.17 -5.39
CA GLU A 77 15.67 -32.96 -6.55
C GLU A 77 16.03 -32.10 -7.79
N ASN A 78 15.71 -30.80 -7.79
CA ASN A 78 15.96 -29.93 -8.94
C ASN A 78 16.46 -28.54 -8.53
N THR A 79 17.77 -28.35 -8.63
CA THR A 79 18.46 -27.10 -8.24
C THR A 79 17.94 -25.86 -8.97
N ARG A 80 17.46 -26.00 -10.22
CA ARG A 80 16.88 -24.87 -10.97
C ARG A 80 15.54 -24.45 -10.38
N PHE A 81 14.66 -25.40 -10.07
CA PHE A 81 13.37 -25.09 -9.44
C PHE A 81 13.54 -24.58 -8.00
N ALA A 82 14.50 -25.13 -7.25
CA ALA A 82 14.86 -24.61 -5.93
C ALA A 82 15.33 -23.14 -6.01
N SER A 83 16.10 -22.77 -7.04
CA SER A 83 16.55 -21.39 -7.25
C SER A 83 15.37 -20.45 -7.54
N TYR A 84 14.46 -20.82 -8.46
CA TYR A 84 13.26 -20.03 -8.73
C TYR A 84 12.38 -19.87 -7.49
N TRP A 85 12.20 -20.94 -6.71
CA TRP A 85 11.43 -20.90 -5.47
C TRP A 85 12.06 -19.97 -4.44
N SER A 86 13.39 -20.01 -4.28
CA SER A 86 14.10 -19.09 -3.39
C SER A 86 13.89 -17.62 -3.78
N ASN A 87 13.94 -17.30 -5.08
CA ASN A 87 13.67 -15.95 -5.58
C ASN A 87 12.23 -15.52 -5.29
N ILE A 88 11.25 -16.40 -5.54
CA ILE A 88 9.84 -16.16 -5.25
C ILE A 88 9.64 -15.85 -3.77
N ILE A 89 10.18 -16.67 -2.87
CA ILE A 89 10.09 -16.44 -1.42
C ILE A 89 10.74 -15.12 -1.00
N GLN A 90 11.89 -14.79 -1.59
CA GLN A 90 12.56 -13.52 -1.32
C GLN A 90 11.70 -12.32 -1.77
N LYS A 91 11.11 -12.37 -2.96
CA LYS A 91 10.19 -11.32 -3.46
C LYS A 91 8.95 -11.20 -2.59
N VAL A 92 8.35 -12.31 -2.17
CA VAL A 92 7.19 -12.31 -1.24
C VAL A 92 7.56 -11.64 0.08
N LYS A 93 8.75 -11.92 0.62
CA LYS A 93 9.23 -11.29 1.85
C LYS A 93 9.37 -9.77 1.68
N VAL A 94 10.01 -9.31 0.60
CA VAL A 94 10.17 -7.88 0.30
C VAL A 94 8.80 -7.20 0.12
N ALA A 95 7.89 -7.83 -0.62
CA ALA A 95 6.53 -7.32 -0.81
C ALA A 95 5.77 -7.19 0.52
N ASN A 96 5.93 -8.15 1.44
CA ASN A 96 5.34 -8.06 2.78
C ASN A 96 5.92 -6.90 3.60
N GLU A 97 7.25 -6.71 3.57
CA GLU A 97 7.91 -5.58 4.23
C GLU A 97 7.47 -4.21 3.66
N LEU A 98 7.24 -4.13 2.35
CA LEU A 98 6.68 -2.92 1.72
C LEU A 98 5.22 -2.69 2.12
N ASN A 99 4.42 -3.76 2.19
CA ASN A 99 3.02 -3.67 2.61
C ASN A 99 2.89 -3.18 4.07
N GLU A 100 3.74 -3.66 4.99
CA GLU A 100 3.80 -3.13 6.36
C GLU A 100 4.12 -1.62 6.39
N LYS A 101 5.06 -1.16 5.55
CA LYS A 101 5.37 0.28 5.45
C LYS A 101 4.19 1.09 4.92
N ILE A 102 3.44 0.56 3.96
CA ILE A 102 2.23 1.19 3.41
C ILE A 102 1.18 1.36 4.52
N HIS A 103 0.94 0.31 5.32
CA HIS A 103 0.02 0.37 6.45
C HIS A 103 0.41 1.46 7.44
N LEU A 104 1.68 1.53 7.84
CA LEU A 104 2.18 2.58 8.74
C LEU A 104 1.98 4.00 8.17
N LEU A 105 2.27 4.21 6.89
CA LEU A 105 2.08 5.50 6.23
C LEU A 105 0.60 5.90 6.20
N LEU A 106 -0.28 4.94 5.89
CA LEU A 106 -1.71 5.16 5.83
C LEU A 106 -2.29 5.50 7.21
N ASP A 107 -1.86 4.81 8.26
CA ASP A 107 -2.25 5.12 9.65
C ASP A 107 -1.83 6.54 10.06
N MET A 108 -0.61 6.96 9.70
CA MET A 108 -0.16 8.34 9.96
C MET A 108 -1.03 9.38 9.25
N HIS A 109 -1.47 9.11 8.01
CA HIS A 109 -2.37 10.00 7.28
C HIS A 109 -3.77 10.06 7.89
N ILE A 110 -4.31 8.92 8.33
CA ILE A 110 -5.60 8.87 9.04
C ILE A 110 -5.52 9.69 10.34
N GLN A 111 -4.47 9.51 11.13
CA GLN A 111 -4.26 10.26 12.38
C GLN A 111 -4.11 11.76 12.11
N LYS A 112 -3.32 12.15 11.11
CA LYS A 112 -3.13 13.57 10.75
C LYS A 112 -4.44 14.21 10.27
N SER A 113 -5.22 13.50 9.46
CA SER A 113 -6.53 13.97 9.00
C SER A 113 -7.52 14.13 10.15
N ALA A 114 -7.58 13.16 11.06
CA ALA A 114 -8.41 13.25 12.27
C ALA A 114 -8.02 14.42 13.17
N ASN A 115 -6.71 14.65 13.37
CA ASN A 115 -6.20 15.78 14.15
C ASN A 115 -6.53 17.13 13.50
N LEU A 116 -6.39 17.24 12.17
CA LEU A 116 -6.77 18.44 11.42
C LEU A 116 -8.28 18.70 11.55
N LYS A 117 -9.12 17.67 11.39
CA LYS A 117 -10.57 17.80 11.58
C LYS A 117 -10.90 18.31 12.99
N ASN A 118 -10.31 17.72 14.03
CA ASN A 118 -10.51 18.15 15.41
C ASN A 118 -10.05 19.60 15.65
N ALA A 119 -8.95 20.03 15.03
CA ALA A 119 -8.46 21.41 15.13
C ALA A 119 -9.40 22.39 14.41
N VAL A 120 -9.88 22.04 13.21
CA VAL A 120 -10.87 22.83 12.45
C VAL A 120 -12.20 22.89 13.20
N ASP A 121 -12.69 21.80 13.79
CA ASP A 121 -13.93 21.78 14.57
C ASP A 121 -13.82 22.66 15.83
N LYS A 122 -12.66 22.66 16.50
CA LYS A 122 -12.37 23.57 17.63
C LYS A 122 -12.29 25.03 17.20
N VAL A 123 -11.67 25.33 16.06
CA VAL A 123 -11.60 26.70 15.52
C VAL A 123 -12.95 27.18 14.99
N GLY A 124 -13.71 26.31 14.31
CA GLY A 124 -15.05 26.60 13.78
C GLY A 124 -16.08 26.82 14.89
N SER A 125 -15.97 26.08 15.99
CA SER A 125 -16.78 26.30 17.20
C SER A 125 -16.42 27.62 17.91
N ASN A 126 -15.17 28.06 17.83
CA ASN A 126 -14.71 29.36 18.36
C ASN A 126 -14.88 30.53 17.36
N ALA A 127 -15.13 30.24 16.07
CA ALA A 127 -15.33 31.24 15.02
C ALA A 127 -16.77 31.78 14.94
N SER A 128 -17.68 31.26 15.76
CA SER A 128 -18.98 31.90 16.04
C SER A 128 -18.84 33.04 17.06
N MET A 129 -17.86 33.93 16.85
CA MET A 129 -17.68 35.16 17.65
C MET A 129 -18.30 36.40 16.99
N TYR A 130 -19.12 36.21 15.94
CA TYR A 130 -20.01 37.23 15.43
C TYR A 130 -21.40 36.63 15.29
N SER A 131 -22.24 36.87 16.29
CA SER A 131 -23.67 36.66 16.19
C SER A 131 -24.27 37.65 15.20
N GLN A 132 -25.34 37.23 14.52
CA GLN A 132 -26.07 37.95 13.48
C GLN A 132 -26.68 39.30 13.96
N GLU A 133 -26.51 39.61 15.25
CA GLU A 133 -26.96 40.82 15.97
C GLU A 133 -25.91 41.95 16.03
N GLY A 134 -24.65 41.70 15.67
CA GLY A 134 -23.63 42.76 15.58
C GLY A 134 -23.16 43.40 16.90
N GLN A 135 -23.00 42.63 17.99
CA GLN A 135 -22.26 43.10 19.17
C GLN A 135 -21.02 42.24 19.47
N ALA A 136 -19.85 42.85 19.35
CA ALA A 136 -18.56 42.26 19.72
C ALA A 136 -18.31 42.44 21.23
N ASN A 137 -18.18 41.34 21.97
CA ASN A 137 -17.60 41.37 23.31
C ASN A 137 -16.07 41.33 23.19
N LEU A 138 -15.43 42.49 23.26
CA LEU A 138 -14.01 42.59 23.55
C LEU A 138 -13.74 42.20 25.00
N PRO A 139 -12.63 41.50 25.25
CA PRO A 139 -11.70 42.05 26.20
C PRO A 139 -10.28 42.10 25.62
N SER A 140 -9.86 43.32 25.32
CA SER A 140 -8.56 43.89 25.68
C SER A 140 -7.30 43.01 25.61
N SER A 141 -6.47 43.35 24.62
CA SER A 141 -5.01 43.55 24.72
C SER A 141 -4.08 42.35 24.46
N GLY A 142 -3.26 42.48 23.40
CA GLY A 142 -1.91 41.90 23.42
C GLY A 142 -1.36 41.26 22.14
N LYS A 143 -1.07 42.07 21.12
CA LYS A 143 -0.05 41.88 20.06
C LYS A 143 -0.17 40.69 19.10
N VAL A 144 -0.70 41.01 17.92
CA VAL A 144 -0.63 40.26 16.67
C VAL A 144 0.82 40.28 16.14
N TYR A 145 1.44 39.12 15.95
CA TYR A 145 2.62 39.00 15.09
C TYR A 145 2.13 38.91 13.64
N ASN A 146 2.37 39.98 12.86
CA ASN A 146 2.18 40.01 11.42
C ASN A 146 3.24 39.13 10.74
N ILE A 147 2.81 38.20 9.90
CA ILE A 147 3.59 37.69 8.78
C ILE A 147 2.71 37.78 7.54
N SER A 148 3.03 38.77 6.70
CA SER A 148 2.55 38.91 5.34
C SER A 148 3.41 38.06 4.39
N VAL A 149 2.78 37.58 3.32
CA VAL A 149 3.34 36.82 2.20
C VAL A 149 4.38 37.64 1.43
#